data_AF-A0A537LJC4-F1
#
_entry.id   AF-A0A537LJC4-F1
#
_cell.length_a   1.000
_cell.length_b   1.000
_cell.length_c   1.000
_cell.angle_alpha   90.00
_cell.angle_beta   90.00
_cell.angle_gamma   90.00
#
_symmetry.space_group_name_H-M   'P 1'
#
loop_
_entity.id
_entity.type
_entity.pdbx_description
1 polymer ?
#
loop_
_entity_poly.entity_id
_entity_poly.type
_entity_poly.pdbx_seq_one_letter_code
_entity_poly.pdbx_strand_id
1 'polypeptide(L)' 'LAREGLFVEPASAASVAGVLQLAREGRAPEEVVCVLTGHGLKDPEIVQTRAKLPQPVPATLDALEAGLKRLEAR' A
#
# COMPACT_ATOMS: atom_id res chain seq x y z
N LEU A 1 -2.99 -1.09 -4.48
CA LEU A 1 -1.68 -1.16 -5.16
C LEU A 1 -0.61 -1.74 -4.25
N ALA A 2 -0.23 -1.11 -3.14
CA ALA A 2 0.77 -1.69 -2.23
C ALA A 2 0.39 -3.10 -1.70
N ARG A 3 -0.92 -3.34 -1.46
CA ARG A 3 -1.46 -4.67 -1.11
C ARG A 3 -1.26 -5.74 -2.19
N GLU A 4 -1.08 -5.31 -3.45
CA GLU A 4 -0.79 -6.18 -4.60
C GLU A 4 0.73 -6.26 -4.89
N GLY A 5 1.58 -5.74 -4.00
CA GLY A 5 3.04 -5.68 -4.21
C GLY A 5 3.51 -4.63 -5.22
N LEU A 6 2.63 -3.73 -5.66
CA LEU A 6 2.96 -2.68 -6.63
C LEU A 6 3.31 -1.36 -5.93
N PHE A 7 4.55 -0.92 -6.08
CA PHE A 7 5.04 0.37 -5.57
C PHE A 7 5.21 1.41 -6.70
N VAL A 8 4.26 2.34 -6.76
CA VAL A 8 4.16 3.37 -7.81
C VAL A 8 3.98 4.76 -7.19
N GLU A 9 4.34 5.81 -7.93
CA GLU A 9 4.15 7.19 -7.49
C GLU A 9 2.64 7.56 -7.42
N PRO A 10 2.26 8.59 -6.63
CA PRO A 10 0.85 8.99 -6.48
C PRO A 10 0.13 9.28 -7.79
N ALA A 11 0.78 9.95 -8.74
CA ALA A 11 0.21 10.26 -10.05
C ALA A 11 -0.14 8.99 -10.85
N SER A 12 0.71 7.97 -10.78
CA SER A 12 0.45 6.67 -11.41
C SER A 12 -0.74 5.93 -10.80
N ALA A 13 -0.95 6.07 -9.48
CA ALA A 13 -2.07 5.45 -8.78
C ALA A 13 -3.43 6.06 -9.12
N ALA A 14 -3.47 7.24 -9.74
CA ALA A 14 -4.71 7.94 -10.08
C ALA A 14 -5.59 7.18 -11.09
N SER A 15 -4.97 6.48 -12.07
CA SER A 15 -5.70 5.67 -13.05
C SER A 15 -6.53 4.57 -12.37
N VAL A 16 -5.92 3.88 -11.41
CA VAL A 16 -6.58 2.84 -10.60
C VAL A 16 -7.61 3.44 -9.66
N ALA A 17 -7.33 4.59 -9.05
CA ALA A 17 -8.28 5.29 -8.19
C ALA A 17 -9.58 5.67 -8.94
N GLY A 18 -9.46 6.14 -10.18
CA GLY A 18 -10.60 6.45 -11.04
C GLY A 18 -11.43 5.22 -11.37
N VAL A 19 -10.79 4.08 -11.70
CA VAL A 19 -11.49 2.81 -11.94
C VAL A 19 -12.23 2.34 -10.68
N LEU A 20 -11.60 2.41 -9.51
CA LEU A 20 -12.24 2.05 -8.24
C LEU A 20 -13.44 2.96 -7.92
N GLN A 21 -13.38 4.24 -8.28
CA GLN A 21 -14.51 5.15 -8.14
C GLN A 21 -15.66 4.73 -9.07
N LEU A 22 -15.39 4.51 -10.36
CA LEU A 22 -16.41 4.06 -11.32
C LEU A 22 -17.04 2.72 -10.90
N ALA A 23 -16.25 1.81 -10.34
CA ALA A 23 -16.74 0.52 -9.84
C ALA A 23 -17.74 0.70 -8.69
N ARG A 24 -17.47 1.63 -7.76
CA ARG A 24 -18.40 1.97 -6.66
C ARG A 24 -19.71 2.58 -7.17
N GLU A 25 -19.67 3.24 -8.33
CA GLU A 25 -20.84 3.82 -9.00
C GLU A 25 -21.56 2.82 -9.91
N GLY A 26 -21.08 1.58 -10.06
CA GLY A 26 -21.65 0.59 -10.99
C GLY A 26 -21.38 0.91 -12.47
N ARG A 27 -20.32 1.69 -12.76
CA ARG A 27 -19.99 2.24 -14.09
C ARG A 27 -18.64 1.77 -14.64
N ALA A 28 -17.93 0.90 -13.91
CA ALA A 28 -16.65 0.37 -14.40
C ALA A 28 -16.87 -0.61 -15.56
N PRO A 29 -16.04 -0.58 -16.62
CA PRO A 29 -16.00 -1.63 -17.63
C PRO A 29 -15.62 -2.99 -17.05
N GLU A 30 -15.92 -4.08 -17.77
CA GLU A 30 -15.52 -5.44 -17.36
C GLU A 30 -14.00 -5.63 -17.36
N GLU A 31 -13.31 -5.06 -18.34
CA GLU A 31 -11.85 -5.17 -18.48
C GLU A 31 -11.22 -3.78 -18.68
N VAL A 32 -10.19 -3.47 -17.90
CA VAL A 32 -9.50 -2.18 -17.93
C VAL A 32 -7.99 -2.37 -17.80
N VAL A 33 -7.23 -1.62 -18.59
CA VAL A 33 -5.77 -1.50 -18.46
C VAL A 33 -5.44 -0.17 -17.80
N CYS A 34 -4.89 -0.21 -16.59
CA CYS A 34 -4.38 0.98 -15.90
C CYS A 34 -2.88 1.15 -16.17
N VAL A 35 -2.49 2.26 -16.81
CA VAL A 35 -1.08 2.60 -17.03
C VAL A 35 -0.49 3.19 -15.76
N LEU A 36 0.63 2.62 -15.30
CA LEU A 36 1.40 3.08 -14.14
C LEU A 36 2.70 3.70 -14.67
N THR A 37 2.71 5.01 -14.84
CA THR A 37 3.74 5.75 -15.60
C THR A 37 5.07 5.91 -14.87
N GLY A 38 5.11 5.71 -13.56
CA GLY A 38 6.31 5.95 -12.76
C GLY A 38 6.40 5.09 -11.51
N HIS A 39 7.65 4.75 -11.22
CA HIS A 39 8.03 3.96 -10.06
C HIS A 39 7.87 4.76 -8.75
N GLY A 40 7.55 4.06 -7.66
CA GLY A 40 7.35 4.69 -6.35
C GLY A 40 8.56 5.45 -5.80
N LEU A 41 9.79 5.08 -6.20
CA LEU A 41 11.00 5.79 -5.77
C LEU A 41 11.17 7.20 -6.36
N LYS A 42 10.31 7.63 -7.30
CA LYS A 42 10.30 9.02 -7.77
C LYS A 42 9.84 10.00 -6.68
N ASP A 43 9.02 9.53 -5.74
CA ASP A 43 8.51 10.31 -4.61
C ASP A 43 8.63 9.48 -3.32
N PRO A 44 9.84 9.35 -2.75
CA PRO A 44 10.07 8.52 -1.58
C PRO A 44 9.47 9.11 -0.29
N GLU A 45 9.19 10.41 -0.25
CA GLU A 45 8.60 11.09 0.91
C GLU A 45 7.18 10.61 1.20
N ILE A 46 6.45 10.12 0.18
CA ILE A 46 5.13 9.51 0.37
C ILE A 46 5.17 8.32 1.33
N VAL A 47 6.28 7.58 1.37
CA VAL A 47 6.45 6.43 2.27
C VAL A 47 6.57 6.91 3.70
N GLN A 48 7.31 7.99 3.94
CA GLN A 48 7.51 8.52 5.30
C GLN A 48 6.19 9.02 5.91
N THR A 49 5.31 9.60 5.09
CA THR A 49 4.03 10.13 5.57
C THR A 49 2.93 9.06 5.69
N ARG A 50 3.01 7.96 4.94
CA ARG A 50 1.94 6.94 4.90
C ARG A 50 2.30 5.60 5.54
N ALA A 51 3.57 5.27 5.68
CA ALA A 51 3.99 4.01 6.27
C ALA A 51 3.70 4.01 7.77
N LYS A 52 2.96 3.00 8.22
CA LYS A 52 2.77 2.71 9.65
C LYS A 52 3.70 1.59 10.04
N LEU A 53 4.85 1.96 10.59
CA LEU A 53 5.80 0.98 11.11
C LEU A 53 5.24 0.35 12.40
N PRO A 54 5.52 -0.94 12.66
CA PRO A 54 5.23 -1.54 13.95
C PRO A 54 6.01 -0.84 15.06
N GLN A 55 5.50 -0.92 16.29
CA GLN A 55 6.18 -0.38 17.46
C GLN A 55 7.54 -1.07 17.65
N PRO A 56 8.61 -0.32 17.97
CA PRO A 56 9.90 -0.91 18.30
C PRO A 56 9.78 -1.89 19.47
N VAL A 57 10.54 -2.97 19.41
CA VAL A 57 10.66 -3.96 20.48
C VAL A 57 12.12 -4.06 20.94
N PRO A 58 12.38 -4.42 22.20
CA PRO A 58 13.73 -4.77 22.66
C PRO A 58 14.40 -5.80 21.75
N ALA A 59 15.73 -5.74 21.65
CA ALA A 59 16.54 -6.64 20.82
C ALA A 59 16.72 -8.02 21.49
N THR A 60 15.61 -8.69 21.83
CA THR A 60 15.56 -10.04 22.38
C THR A 60 14.56 -10.89 21.62
N LEU A 61 14.80 -12.21 21.55
CA LEU A 61 13.89 -13.13 20.87
C LEU A 61 12.49 -13.12 21.50
N ASP A 62 12.40 -13.14 22.83
CA ASP A 62 11.12 -13.09 23.55
C ASP A 62 10.28 -11.85 23.19
N ALA A 63 10.93 -10.69 23.10
CA ALA A 63 10.26 -9.44 22.76
C ALA A 63 9.80 -9.41 21.29
N LEU A 64 10.60 -9.98 20.39
CA LEU A 64 10.25 -10.15 18.97
C LEU A 64 9.05 -11.09 18.82
N GLU A 65 9.08 -12.26 19.45
CA GLU A 65 7.98 -13.24 19.40
C GLU A 65 6.67 -12.66 19.94
N ALA A 66 6.72 -11.99 21.09
CA ALA A 66 5.56 -11.31 21.65
C ALA A 66 5.07 -10.18 20.72
N GLY A 67 5.99 -9.48 20.04
CA GLY A 67 5.69 -8.47 19.03
C GLY A 67 4.94 -9.02 17.82
N LEU A 68 5.42 -10.14 17.26
CA LEU A 68 4.80 -10.81 16.11
C LEU A 68 3.39 -11.31 16.45
N LYS A 69 3.22 -11.99 17.60
CA LYS A 69 1.90 -12.45 18.07
C LYS A 69 0.88 -11.32 18.19
N ARG A 70 1.31 -10.12 18.61
CA ARG A 70 0.44 -8.93 18.67
C ARG A 70 0.06 -8.39 17.29
N LEU A 71 0.92 -8.55 16.27
CA LEU A 71 0.64 -8.10 14.91
C LEU A 71 -0.33 -9.05 14.18
N GLU A 72 -0.18 -10.35 14.38
CA GLU A 72 -1.05 -11.38 13.77
C GLU A 72 -2.48 -11.37 14.34
N ALA A 73 -2.66 -10.88 15.57
CA ALA A 73 -3.96 -10.74 16.21
C ALA A 73 -4.79 -9.53 15.74
N ARG A 74 -4.31 -8.77 14.73
CA ARG A 74 -4.97 -7.56 14.18
C ARG A 74 -5.46 -7.79 12.76
#